data_AF-A0A7X1ZN41-F1
#
_entry.id   AF-A0A7X1ZN41-F1
#
_cell.length_a   1.000
_cell.length_b   1.000
_cell.length_c   1.000
_cell.angle_alpha   90.00
_cell.angle_beta   90.00
_cell.angle_gamma   90.00
#
_symmetry.space_group_name_H-M   'P 1'
#
loop_
_entity.id
_entity.type
_entity.pdbx_description
1 polymer ?
#
loop_
_entity_poly.entity_id
_entity_poly.type
_entity_poly.pdbx_seq_one_letter_code
_entity_poly.pdbx_strand_id
1 'polypeptide(L)' 'AAHKSKEKGHQIALDYLNQSPLLDLDMRLGEGTGAALGINLLDLSLKLLTQMATFQEAGVATEKESE' A
#
# COMPACT_ATOMS: atom_id res chain seq x y z
N ALA A 1 6.33 -0.27 6.05
CA ALA A 1 7.06 -1.54 5.80
C ALA A 1 6.37 -2.39 4.73
N ALA A 2 7.08 -3.20 3.93
CA ALA A 2 6.46 -3.91 2.79
C ALA A 2 5.50 -5.05 3.23
N HIS A 3 5.99 -5.99 4.03
CA HIS A 3 5.15 -7.07 4.56
C HIS A 3 5.46 -7.33 6.03
N LYS A 4 4.65 -8.15 6.70
CA LYS A 4 4.93 -8.74 8.01
C LYS A 4 5.48 -10.16 7.83
N SER A 5 6.80 -10.32 8.01
CA SER A 5 7.43 -11.63 8.22
C SER A 5 6.78 -12.37 9.40
N LYS A 6 6.68 -13.70 9.29
CA LYS A 6 6.22 -14.60 10.35
C LYS A 6 7.28 -14.86 11.44
N GLU A 7 8.43 -14.20 11.34
CA GLU A 7 9.45 -14.22 12.39
C GLU A 7 8.98 -13.45 13.63
N LYS A 8 9.16 -14.04 14.82
CA LYS A 8 8.69 -13.48 16.09
C LYS A 8 9.20 -12.05 16.34
N GLY A 9 10.45 -11.79 16.00
CA GLY A 9 11.09 -10.49 16.22
C GLY A 9 10.60 -9.38 15.27
N HIS A 10 9.94 -9.74 14.17
CA HIS A 10 9.60 -8.74 13.16
C HIS A 10 8.49 -7.79 13.61
N GLN A 11 7.48 -8.27 14.35
CA GLN A 11 6.47 -7.39 14.93
C GLN A 11 7.09 -6.42 15.94
N ILE A 12 8.00 -6.91 16.79
CA ILE A 12 8.71 -6.07 17.77
C ILE A 12 9.52 -4.97 17.06
N ALA A 13 10.20 -5.32 15.96
CA ALA A 13 10.94 -4.34 15.16
C ALA A 13 10.00 -3.32 14.49
N LEU A 14 8.85 -3.74 13.97
CA LEU A 14 7.85 -2.85 13.37
C LEU A 14 7.27 -1.88 14.41
N ASP A 15 6.95 -2.37 15.61
CA ASP A 15 6.42 -1.55 16.71
C ASP A 15 7.47 -0.51 17.16
N TYR A 16 8.73 -0.93 17.33
CA TYR A 16 9.83 -0.03 17.67
C TYR A 16 10.04 1.08 16.62
N LEU A 17 9.87 0.74 15.33
CA LEU A 17 10.00 1.67 14.22
C LEU A 17 8.72 2.49 13.95
N ASN A 18 7.63 2.26 14.70
CA ASN A 18 6.30 2.83 14.46
C ASN A 18 5.83 2.63 13.01
N GLN A 19 6.00 1.42 12.47
CA GLN A 19 5.66 1.08 11.10
C GLN A 19 4.51 0.07 11.03
N SER A 20 3.50 0.37 10.21
CA SER A 20 2.53 -0.64 9.78
C SER A 20 3.02 -1.32 8.49
N PRO A 21 2.99 -2.65 8.40
CA PRO A 21 3.25 -3.37 7.17
C PRO A 21 2.07 -3.24 6.20
N LEU A 22 2.33 -3.23 4.89
CA LEU A 22 1.28 -3.20 3.85
C LEU A 22 0.62 -4.57 3.64
N LEU A 23 1.36 -5.65 3.86
CA LEU A 23 0.94 -7.02 3.58
C LEU A 23 1.15 -7.93 4.81
N ASP A 24 0.19 -8.83 5.09
CA ASP A 24 0.34 -9.92 6.06
C ASP A 24 -0.04 -11.24 5.37
N LEU A 25 0.98 -12.01 4.97
CA LEU A 25 0.85 -13.16 4.06
C LEU A 25 1.44 -14.45 4.66
N ASP A 26 1.71 -14.47 5.96
CA ASP A 26 2.37 -15.59 6.66
C ASP A 26 3.75 -15.99 6.06
N MET A 27 4.39 -15.08 5.33
CA MET A 27 5.68 -15.31 4.67
C MET A 27 6.86 -15.19 5.64
N ARG A 28 7.91 -16.00 5.43
CA ARG A 28 9.18 -15.92 6.18
C ARG A 28 10.38 -16.45 5.39
N LEU A 29 10.33 -16.35 4.07
CA LEU A 29 11.42 -16.80 3.19
C LEU A 29 12.65 -15.88 3.29
N GLY A 30 12.43 -14.57 3.45
CA GLY A 30 13.50 -13.59 3.41
C GLY A 30 13.89 -13.24 1.97
N GLU A 31 15.18 -13.04 1.72
CA GLU A 31 15.78 -12.72 0.41
C GLU A 31 15.18 -11.46 -0.27
N GLY A 32 14.48 -10.62 0.47
CA GLY A 32 13.78 -9.45 -0.06
C GLY A 32 12.45 -9.77 -0.77
N THR A 33 11.95 -11.01 -0.73
CA THR A 33 10.70 -11.41 -1.39
C THR A 33 9.49 -10.55 -0.98
N GLY A 34 9.35 -10.23 0.31
CA GLY A 34 8.30 -9.32 0.79
C GLY A 34 8.45 -7.89 0.26
N ALA A 35 9.69 -7.42 0.08
CA ALA A 35 9.96 -6.11 -0.50
C ALA A 35 9.65 -6.08 -2.00
N ALA A 36 10.03 -7.12 -2.74
CA ALA A 36 9.71 -7.27 -4.16
C ALA A 36 8.19 -7.22 -4.42
N LEU A 37 7.39 -7.87 -3.57
CA LEU A 37 5.93 -7.73 -3.62
C LEU A 37 5.47 -6.30 -3.31
N GLY A 38 6.04 -5.66 -2.29
CA GLY A 38 5.72 -4.28 -1.90
C GLY A 38 6.00 -3.23 -2.98
N ILE A 39 7.00 -3.42 -3.85
CA ILE A 39 7.30 -2.51 -4.96
C ILE A 39 6.09 -2.37 -5.91
N ASN A 40 5.36 -3.47 -6.17
CA ASN A 40 4.17 -3.42 -7.02
C ASN A 40 3.06 -2.53 -6.42
N LEU A 41 2.93 -2.48 -5.09
CA LEU A 41 1.96 -1.60 -4.42
C LEU A 41 2.40 -0.13 -4.51
N LEU A 42 3.70 0.14 -4.46
CA LEU A 42 4.24 1.49 -4.65
C LEU A 42 3.94 1.99 -6.08
N ASP A 43 4.20 1.17 -7.09
CA ASP A 43 3.89 1.49 -8.49
C ASP A 43 2.39 1.72 -8.70
N LEU A 44 1.55 0.87 -8.10
CA LEU A 44 0.10 1.07 -8.13
C LEU A 44 -0.29 2.41 -7.51
N SER A 45 0.28 2.77 -6.35
CA SER A 45 0.00 4.03 -5.66
C SER A 45 0.36 5.24 -6.51
N LEU A 46 1.51 5.19 -7.21
CA LEU A 46 1.92 6.23 -8.15
C LEU A 46 0.94 6.34 -9.33
N LYS A 47 0.49 5.22 -9.89
CA LYS A 47 -0.51 5.22 -10.98
C LYS A 47 -1.84 5.78 -10.51
N LEU A 48 -2.31 5.41 -9.32
CA LEU A 48 -3.54 5.96 -8.75
C LEU A 48 -3.45 7.48 -8.62
N LEU A 49 -2.33 7.99 -8.10
CA LEU A 49 -2.13 9.42 -7.91
C LEU A 49 -2.01 10.21 -9.23
N THR A 50 -1.38 9.62 -10.25
CA THR A 50 -0.99 10.35 -11.47
C THR A 50 -1.84 10.05 -12.69
N GLN A 51 -2.64 8.99 -12.68
CA GLN A 51 -3.36 8.50 -13.85
C GLN A 51 -4.87 8.31 -13.62
N MET A 52 -5.35 8.41 -12.38
CA MET A 52 -6.80 8.46 -12.16
C MET A 52 -7.34 9.84 -12.55
N ALA A 53 -8.37 9.83 -13.38
CA ALA A 53 -9.18 11.02 -13.64
C ALA A 53 -9.87 11.48 -12.35
N THR A 54 -9.94 12.79 -12.17
CA THR A 54 -10.83 13.42 -11.20
C THR A 54 -12.29 13.20 -11.57
N PHE A 55 -13.22 13.44 -10.64
CA PHE A 55 -14.65 13.32 -10.92
C PHE A 55 -15.10 14.20 -12.10
N GLN A 56 -14.57 15.43 -12.19
CA GLN A 56 -14.87 16.35 -13.29
C GLN A 56 -14.38 15.80 -14.63
N GLU A 57 -13.13 15.34 -14.71
CA GLU A 57 -12.55 14.77 -15.94
C GLU A 57 -13.28 13.49 -16.38
N ALA A 58 -13.77 12.70 -15.43
CA ALA A 58 -14.54 11.49 -15.67
C ALA A 58 -16.04 11.74 -15.92
N GLY A 59 -16.52 12.99 -15.81
CA GLY A 59 -17.94 13.33 -15.98
C GLY A 59 -18.86 12.70 -14.92
N VAL A 60 -18.35 12.46 -13.72
CA VAL A 60 -19.12 11.91 -12.61
C VAL A 60 -19.88 13.02 -11.91
N ALA A 61 -21.21 12.90 -11.87
CA ALA A 61 -22.07 13.85 -11.17
C ALA A 61 -21.67 13.96 -9.69
N THR A 62 -21.51 15.19 -9.21
CA THR A 62 -21.28 15.47 -7.79
C THR A 62 -22.50 16.18 -7.23
N GLU A 63 -22.84 15.94 -5.96
CA GLU A 63 -24.09 16.45 -5.34
C GLU A 63 -24.22 17.98 -5.31
N LYS A 64 -23.19 18.73 -5.73
CA LYS A 64 -23.18 20.20 -5.73
C LYS A 64 -23.73 20.89 -6.98
N GLU A 65 -24.14 20.15 -8.01
CA GLU A 65 -24.68 20.74 -9.27
C GLU A 65 -26.21 21.00 -9.25
N SER A 66 -26.81 21.15 -8.07
CA SER A 66 -28.22 21.53 -7.92
C SER A 66 -28.36 22.97 -7.39
N GLU A 67 -28.06 23.96 -8.22
CA GLU A 67 -28.53 25.35 -8.09
C GLU A 67 -29.13 25.84 -9.40
#